data_AF-A0A3B9F5W9-F1
#
_entry.id   AF-A0A3B9F5W9-F1
#
_cell.length_a   1.000
_cell.length_b   1.000
_cell.length_c   1.000
_cell.angle_alpha   90.00
_cell.angle_beta   90.00
_cell.angle_gamma   90.00
#
_symmetry.space_group_name_H-M   'P 1'
#
loop_
_entity.id
_entity.type
_entity.pdbx_description
1 polymer ?
#
loop_
_entity_poly.entity_id
_entity_poly.type
_entity_poly.pdbx_seq_one_letter_code
_entity_poly.pdbx_strand_id
1 'polypeptide(L)'
;MVKSAPPATTSQKPSKLEGIKGRSNFLREPVATELLQDTTHFSEEAIQILKFHGSYQQDNRDNRVKGQEKDYQMMLRTRSPGGFIPPQLYLTLDKLSYQYGNNTLRATTRQGFQLHGILKKNLKATVAAIIRNMGSPLG
;
A
#
# COMPACT_ATOMS: atom_id res chain seq x y z
N MET A 1 6.11 7.35 -54.30
CA MET A 1 5.74 7.93 -53.00
C MET A 1 4.53 7.20 -52.45
N VAL A 2 4.73 6.26 -51.53
CA VAL A 2 3.61 5.61 -50.82
C VAL A 2 3.14 6.60 -49.75
N LYS A 3 1.93 7.15 -49.92
CA LYS A 3 1.28 7.96 -48.89
C LYS A 3 0.81 7.02 -47.78
N SER A 4 1.53 6.98 -46.66
CA SER A 4 1.07 6.33 -45.44
C SER A 4 -0.09 7.14 -44.85
N ALA A 5 -1.20 6.47 -44.57
CA ALA A 5 -2.34 7.08 -43.90
C ALA A 5 -1.96 7.48 -42.46
N PRO A 6 -2.48 8.60 -41.93
CA PRO A 6 -2.22 9.00 -40.55
C PRO A 6 -2.75 7.91 -39.59
N PRO A 7 -2.04 7.62 -38.49
CA PRO A 7 -2.47 6.60 -37.54
C PRO A 7 -3.83 7.00 -36.95
N ALA A 8 -4.80 6.10 -37.04
CA ALA A 8 -6.10 6.29 -36.40
C ALA A 8 -5.89 6.37 -34.89
N THR A 9 -6.08 7.56 -34.32
CA THR A 9 -6.19 7.75 -32.86
C THR A 9 -7.46 7.07 -32.37
N THR A 10 -7.35 5.78 -32.08
CA THR A 10 -8.37 5.07 -31.31
C THR A 10 -8.36 5.63 -29.90
N SER A 11 -9.39 6.41 -29.55
CA SER A 11 -9.61 6.85 -28.16
C SER A 11 -9.96 5.63 -27.32
N GLN A 12 -8.94 4.92 -26.81
CA GLN A 12 -9.16 3.76 -25.97
C GLN A 12 -9.86 4.18 -24.68
N LYS A 13 -10.94 3.47 -24.33
CA LYS A 13 -11.64 3.68 -23.06
C LYS A 13 -10.64 3.45 -21.91
N PRO A 14 -10.46 4.40 -21.00
CA PRO A 14 -9.54 4.25 -19.88
C PRO A 14 -9.96 3.08 -18.98
N SER A 15 -8.97 2.43 -18.37
CA SER A 15 -9.23 1.35 -17.41
C SER A 15 -10.00 1.86 -16.18
N LYS A 16 -10.65 0.95 -15.44
CA LYS A 16 -11.30 1.30 -14.16
C LYS A 16 -10.33 2.03 -13.22
N LEU A 17 -9.07 1.59 -13.16
CA LEU A 17 -8.03 2.20 -12.32
C LEU A 17 -7.71 3.64 -12.75
N GLU A 18 -7.61 3.91 -14.05
CA GLU A 18 -7.40 5.29 -14.54
C GLU A 18 -8.57 6.19 -14.12
N GLY A 19 -9.81 5.68 -14.17
CA GLY A 19 -10.97 6.39 -13.65
C GLY A 19 -10.90 6.69 -12.15
N ILE A 20 -10.45 5.72 -11.34
CA ILE A 20 -10.25 5.90 -9.89
C ILE A 20 -9.18 6.97 -9.63
N LYS A 21 -8.02 6.89 -10.31
CA LYS A 21 -6.96 7.89 -10.20
C LYS A 21 -7.45 9.29 -10.57
N GLY A 22 -8.20 9.41 -11.67
CA GLY A 22 -8.74 10.69 -12.14
C GLY A 22 -9.64 11.40 -11.12
N ARG A 23 -10.34 10.66 -10.24
CA ARG A 23 -11.22 11.22 -9.21
C ARG A 23 -10.61 11.23 -7.79
N SER A 24 -9.40 10.72 -7.63
CA SER A 24 -8.76 10.52 -6.32
C SER A 24 -8.21 11.78 -5.64
N ASN A 25 -8.32 12.96 -6.27
CA ASN A 25 -7.67 14.19 -5.80
C ASN A 25 -6.16 13.98 -5.53
N PHE A 26 -5.43 13.53 -6.57
CA PHE A 26 -4.01 13.16 -6.50
C PHE A 26 -3.73 12.11 -5.42
N LEU A 27 -4.42 10.97 -5.51
CA LEU A 27 -4.23 9.81 -4.64
C LEU A 27 -4.67 10.01 -3.18
N ARG A 28 -5.44 11.06 -2.86
CA ARG A 28 -5.92 11.29 -1.49
C ARG A 28 -7.16 10.48 -1.17
N GLU A 29 -8.17 10.55 -2.02
CA GLU A 29 -9.46 9.92 -1.81
C GLU A 29 -9.58 8.60 -2.57
N PRO A 30 -10.34 7.62 -2.05
CA PRO A 30 -11.09 7.66 -0.78
C PRO A 30 -10.28 7.26 0.47
N VAL A 31 -8.97 7.01 0.32
CA VAL A 31 -8.10 6.53 1.42
C VAL A 31 -8.08 7.50 2.60
N ALA A 32 -7.98 8.81 2.36
CA ALA A 32 -7.95 9.82 3.41
C ALA A 32 -9.23 9.80 4.27
N THR A 33 -10.39 9.71 3.63
CA THR A 33 -11.68 9.58 4.33
C THR A 33 -11.78 8.25 5.07
N GLU A 34 -11.52 7.12 4.39
CA GLU A 34 -11.71 5.79 4.96
C GLU A 34 -10.73 5.47 6.10
N LEU A 35 -9.53 6.08 6.10
CA LEU A 35 -8.55 5.92 7.17
C LEU A 35 -9.07 6.41 8.53
N LEU A 36 -10.05 7.31 8.55
CA LEU A 36 -10.65 7.85 9.77
C LEU A 36 -11.86 7.03 10.26
N GLN A 37 -12.34 6.08 9.46
CA GLN A 37 -13.49 5.26 9.81
C GLN A 37 -13.08 4.09 10.71
N ASP A 38 -13.92 3.76 11.69
CA ASP A 38 -13.78 2.59 12.56
C ASP A 38 -14.24 1.32 11.84
N THR A 39 -13.53 0.97 10.77
CA THR A 39 -13.68 -0.27 10.03
C THR A 39 -12.35 -1.03 10.00
N THR A 40 -12.41 -2.32 9.75
CA THR A 40 -11.25 -3.22 9.66
C THR A 40 -10.51 -3.12 8.33
N HIS A 41 -11.18 -2.62 7.28
CA HIS A 41 -10.70 -2.65 5.90
C HIS A 41 -11.12 -1.41 5.09
N PHE A 42 -10.50 -1.26 3.93
CA PHE A 42 -10.76 -0.27 2.89
C PHE A 42 -11.64 -0.85 1.79
N SER A 43 -12.39 0.03 1.11
CA SER A 43 -13.20 -0.29 -0.07
C SER A 43 -12.35 -0.69 -1.27
N GLU A 44 -12.99 -1.26 -2.29
CA GLU A 44 -12.31 -1.67 -3.54
C GLU A 44 -11.61 -0.51 -4.28
N GLU A 45 -12.12 0.71 -4.17
CA GLU A 45 -11.48 1.88 -4.78
C GLU A 45 -10.31 2.37 -3.93
N ALA A 46 -10.51 2.45 -2.60
CA ALA A 46 -9.45 2.85 -1.67
C ALA A 46 -8.26 1.90 -1.73
N ILE A 47 -8.45 0.57 -1.85
CA ILE A 47 -7.32 -0.36 -1.97
C ILE A 47 -6.47 -0.12 -3.22
N GLN A 48 -7.00 0.48 -4.29
CA GLN A 48 -6.18 0.82 -5.46
C GLN A 48 -5.30 2.03 -5.18
N ILE A 49 -5.84 3.04 -4.50
CA ILE A 49 -5.12 4.25 -4.11
C ILE A 49 -4.11 3.97 -2.99
N LEU A 50 -4.44 3.06 -2.07
CA LEU A 50 -3.61 2.65 -0.95
C LEU A 50 -2.23 2.14 -1.39
N LYS A 51 -2.17 1.47 -2.55
CA LYS A 51 -0.93 0.93 -3.13
C LYS A 51 0.12 1.99 -3.41
N PHE A 52 -0.30 3.20 -3.77
CA PHE A 52 0.61 4.33 -4.01
C PHE A 52 1.24 4.85 -2.71
N HIS A 53 0.61 4.57 -1.57
CA HIS A 53 1.14 4.85 -0.23
C HIS A 53 1.98 3.68 0.31
N GLY A 54 2.33 2.72 -0.55
CA GLY A 54 3.14 1.55 -0.22
C GLY A 54 2.43 0.51 0.63
N SER A 55 1.11 0.61 0.79
CA SER A 55 0.33 -0.33 1.59
C SER A 55 -0.60 -1.20 0.74
N TYR A 56 -0.75 -2.45 1.15
CA TYR A 56 -1.61 -3.43 0.50
C TYR A 56 -2.51 -4.06 1.55
N GLN A 57 -3.83 -3.98 1.32
CA GLN A 57 -4.78 -4.77 2.09
C GLN A 57 -4.69 -6.23 1.68
N GLN A 58 -4.62 -7.10 2.67
CA GLN A 58 -4.52 -8.55 2.57
C GLN A 58 -5.56 -9.18 3.48
N ASP A 59 -5.77 -10.47 3.32
CA ASP A 59 -6.51 -11.29 4.26
C ASP A 59 -5.71 -12.53 4.64
N ASN A 60 -5.74 -12.89 5.92
CA ASN A 60 -5.15 -14.15 6.35
C ASN A 60 -6.02 -15.31 5.86
N ARG A 61 -5.52 -16.01 4.83
CA ARG A 61 -6.28 -17.07 4.17
C ARG A 61 -6.45 -18.32 5.04
N ASP A 62 -5.56 -18.53 6.00
CA ASP A 62 -5.61 -19.67 6.92
C ASP A 62 -6.77 -19.52 7.92
N ASN A 63 -7.17 -18.28 8.21
CA ASN A 63 -8.28 -17.95 9.12
C ASN A 63 -9.63 -17.83 8.40
N ARG A 64 -9.72 -18.09 7.09
CA ARG A 64 -10.97 -17.91 6.34
C ARG A 64 -12.02 -18.94 6.74
N VAL A 65 -13.13 -18.45 7.30
CA VAL A 65 -14.33 -19.24 7.58
C VAL A 65 -15.50 -18.70 6.75
N LYS A 66 -16.24 -19.58 6.07
CA LYS A 66 -17.39 -19.18 5.23
C LYS A 66 -18.45 -18.47 6.09
N GLY A 67 -18.87 -17.29 5.66
CA GLY A 67 -19.88 -16.48 6.36
C GLY A 67 -19.34 -15.56 7.45
N GLN A 68 -18.04 -15.63 7.77
CA GLN A 68 -17.38 -14.68 8.66
C GLN A 68 -16.67 -13.58 7.87
N GLU A 69 -16.44 -12.45 8.53
CA GLU A 69 -15.59 -11.39 7.98
C GLU A 69 -14.16 -11.93 7.77
N LYS A 70 -13.48 -11.44 6.74
CA LYS A 70 -12.08 -11.79 6.50
C LYS A 70 -11.21 -11.22 7.61
N ASP A 71 -10.16 -11.96 7.96
CA ASP A 71 -9.10 -11.48 8.83
C ASP A 71 -8.20 -10.48 8.06
N TYR A 72 -8.67 -9.24 7.98
CA TYR A 72 -8.03 -8.18 7.22
C TYR A 72 -6.77 -7.66 7.92
N GLN A 73 -5.71 -7.54 7.13
CA GLN A 73 -4.44 -6.98 7.56
C GLN A 73 -3.82 -6.14 6.45
N MET A 74 -2.91 -5.25 6.81
CA MET A 74 -2.17 -4.40 5.89
C MET A 74 -0.72 -4.86 5.84
N MET A 75 -0.19 -4.97 4.64
CA MET A 75 1.24 -5.02 4.38
C MET A 75 1.73 -3.61 4.06
N LEU A 76 2.88 -3.23 4.57
CA LEU A 76 3.61 -2.02 4.18
C LEU A 76 4.94 -2.40 3.54
N ARG A 77 5.29 -1.74 2.44
CA ARG A 77 6.58 -1.89 1.77
C ARG A 77 7.38 -0.60 1.86
N THR A 78 8.65 -0.69 2.27
CA THR A 78 9.56 0.46 2.29
C THR A 78 10.17 0.72 0.91
N ARG A 79 10.52 1.98 0.66
CA ARG A 79 11.36 2.43 -0.46
C ARG A 79 12.78 2.68 0.05
N SER A 80 13.73 1.92 -0.48
CA SER A 80 15.14 1.95 -0.06
C SER A 80 16.05 1.94 -1.30
N PRO A 81 16.37 3.12 -1.88
CA PRO A 81 17.26 3.21 -3.04
C PRO A 81 18.61 2.55 -2.77
N GLY A 82 19.07 1.72 -3.71
CA GLY A 82 20.31 0.95 -3.55
C GLY A 82 20.29 -0.07 -2.41
N GLY A 83 19.13 -0.31 -1.78
CA GLY A 83 19.02 -1.18 -0.61
C GLY A 83 19.60 -0.62 0.68
N PHE A 84 19.93 0.68 0.72
CA PHE A 84 20.48 1.28 1.93
C PHE A 84 19.39 1.46 2.98
N ILE A 85 19.65 0.94 4.19
CA ILE A 85 18.76 1.04 5.34
C ILE A 85 19.53 1.71 6.48
N PRO A 86 19.18 2.97 6.85
CA PRO A 86 19.76 3.61 8.03
C PRO A 86 19.52 2.76 9.29
N PRO A 87 20.47 2.69 10.24
CA PRO A 87 20.28 1.95 11.49
C PRO A 87 19.02 2.38 12.26
N GLN A 88 18.71 3.68 12.29
CA GLN A 88 17.49 4.23 12.88
C GLN A 88 16.22 3.69 12.22
N LEU A 89 16.21 3.60 10.89
CA LEU A 89 15.09 3.01 10.16
C LEU A 89 14.96 1.53 10.50
N TYR A 90 16.06 0.77 10.49
CA TYR A 90 16.03 -0.66 10.81
C TYR A 90 15.44 -0.94 12.20
N LEU A 91 15.93 -0.25 13.24
CA LEU A 91 15.40 -0.37 14.61
C LEU A 91 13.91 0.01 14.69
N THR A 92 13.49 1.00 13.92
CA THR A 92 12.08 1.39 13.83
C THR A 92 11.23 0.29 13.20
N LEU A 93 11.68 -0.30 12.09
CA LEU A 93 10.98 -1.39 11.42
C LEU A 93 10.88 -2.62 12.32
N ASP A 94 11.95 -2.98 13.01
CA ASP A 94 12.01 -4.10 13.94
C ASP A 94 10.97 -3.94 15.05
N LYS A 95 11.00 -2.80 15.76
CA LYS A 95 10.01 -2.47 16.79
C LYS A 95 8.57 -2.50 16.27
N LEU A 96 8.31 -1.92 15.10
CA LEU A 96 6.97 -1.89 14.51
C LEU A 96 6.48 -3.30 14.13
N SER A 97 7.38 -4.19 13.74
CA SER A 97 7.02 -5.59 13.42
C SER A 97 6.47 -6.33 14.64
N TYR A 98 7.00 -6.06 15.82
CA TYR A 98 6.50 -6.61 17.09
C TYR A 98 5.24 -5.89 17.59
N GLN A 99 5.23 -4.56 17.51
CA GLN A 99 4.17 -3.76 18.10
C GLN A 99 2.86 -3.81 17.30
N TYR A 100 2.96 -3.80 15.96
CA TYR A 100 1.81 -3.69 15.08
C TYR A 100 1.77 -4.74 13.98
N GLY A 101 2.86 -5.47 13.74
CA GLY A 101 2.95 -6.48 12.70
C GLY A 101 2.79 -7.90 13.24
N ASN A 102 3.38 -8.85 12.52
CA ASN A 102 3.36 -10.27 12.84
C ASN A 102 4.73 -10.79 13.34
N ASN A 103 5.53 -9.94 13.99
CA ASN A 103 6.86 -10.26 14.53
C ASN A 103 7.91 -10.66 13.47
N THR A 104 7.72 -10.24 12.21
CA THR A 104 8.68 -10.53 11.14
C THR A 104 8.96 -9.31 10.27
N LEU A 105 10.19 -9.26 9.75
CA LEU A 105 10.59 -8.36 8.67
C LEU A 105 10.97 -9.17 7.43
N ARG A 106 10.27 -8.92 6.32
CA ARG A 106 10.54 -9.61 5.06
C ARG A 106 11.42 -8.74 4.17
N ALA A 107 12.70 -9.08 4.05
CA ALA A 107 13.55 -8.55 2.98
C ALA A 107 13.01 -8.99 1.61
N THR A 108 13.08 -8.13 0.60
CA THR A 108 12.51 -8.38 -0.74
C THR A 108 13.57 -8.45 -1.82
N THR A 109 13.23 -9.02 -2.98
CA THR A 109 14.12 -9.08 -4.16
C THR A 109 14.42 -7.71 -4.78
N ARG A 110 13.76 -6.64 -4.32
CA ARG A 110 14.03 -5.24 -4.71
C ARG A 110 14.68 -4.44 -3.58
N GLN A 111 15.38 -5.14 -2.68
CA GLN A 111 16.23 -4.56 -1.64
C GLN A 111 15.51 -3.61 -0.65
N GLY A 112 14.21 -3.82 -0.43
CA GLY A 112 13.43 -3.16 0.62
C GLY A 112 12.84 -4.17 1.61
N PHE A 113 12.17 -3.66 2.65
CA PHE A 113 11.45 -4.48 3.62
C PHE A 113 9.94 -4.44 3.40
N GLN A 114 9.28 -5.54 3.79
CA GLN A 114 7.84 -5.60 3.98
C GLN A 114 7.52 -5.94 5.44
N LEU A 115 6.56 -5.20 6.00
CA LEU A 115 5.94 -5.46 7.30
C LEU A 115 4.53 -5.99 7.03
N HIS A 116 4.15 -7.10 7.64
CA HIS A 116 2.84 -7.75 7.49
C HIS A 116 2.08 -7.72 8.82
N GLY A 117 0.77 -7.98 8.80
CA GLY A 117 -0.05 -8.09 10.02
C GLY A 117 -0.62 -6.78 10.55
N ILE A 118 -0.41 -5.64 9.88
CA ILE A 118 -0.79 -4.34 10.43
C ILE A 118 -2.30 -4.15 10.34
N LEU A 119 -2.99 -4.02 11.48
CA LEU A 119 -4.42 -3.68 11.49
C LEU A 119 -4.67 -2.26 10.95
N LYS A 120 -5.80 -2.02 10.28
CA LYS A 120 -6.15 -0.71 9.69
C LYS A 120 -6.02 0.45 10.69
N LYS A 121 -6.52 0.26 11.92
CA LYS A 121 -6.43 1.25 13.01
C LYS A 121 -4.99 1.67 13.36
N ASN A 122 -4.01 0.79 13.13
CA ASN A 122 -2.60 1.04 13.43
C ASN A 122 -1.82 1.58 12.22
N LEU A 123 -2.38 1.49 11.01
CA LEU A 123 -1.67 1.80 9.76
C LEU A 123 -1.08 3.22 9.75
N LYS A 124 -1.87 4.22 10.17
CA LYS A 124 -1.44 5.62 10.22
C LYS A 124 -0.24 5.82 11.16
N ALA A 125 -0.27 5.18 12.33
CA ALA A 125 0.81 5.26 13.31
C ALA A 125 2.09 4.60 12.76
N THR A 126 1.97 3.43 12.13
CA THR A 126 3.09 2.72 11.51
C THR A 126 3.73 3.54 10.40
N VAL A 127 2.95 4.09 9.48
CA VAL A 127 3.47 4.95 8.38
C VAL A 127 4.15 6.20 8.93
N ALA A 128 3.53 6.88 9.90
CA ALA A 128 4.10 8.08 10.52
C ALA A 128 5.45 7.78 11.21
N ALA A 129 5.56 6.64 11.90
CA ALA A 129 6.80 6.23 12.54
C ALA A 129 7.91 5.98 11.50
N ILE A 130 7.61 5.31 10.38
CA ILE A 130 8.57 5.11 9.29
C ILE A 130 9.06 6.45 8.73
N ILE A 131 8.14 7.38 8.43
CA ILE A 131 8.47 8.70 7.86
C ILE A 131 9.34 9.52 8.81
N ARG A 132 9.03 9.51 10.11
CA ARG A 132 9.80 10.25 11.13
C ARG A 132 11.18 9.65 11.41
N ASN A 133 11.47 8.44 10.92
CA ASN A 133 12.71 7.70 11.18
C ASN A 133 13.45 7.33 9.89
N MET A 134 13.60 8.31 8.99
CA MET A 134 14.41 8.21 7.76
C MET A 134 13.90 7.19 6.71
N GLY A 135 12.66 6.73 6.81
CA GLY A 135 12.04 5.83 5.85
C GLY A 135 10.93 6.49 5.03
N SER A 136 10.50 5.81 3.98
CA SER A 136 9.28 6.16 3.25
C SER A 136 8.66 4.91 2.63
N PRO A 137 7.33 4.72 2.68
CA PRO A 137 6.65 3.69 1.90
C PRO A 137 6.16 4.20 0.54
N LEU A 138 6.29 5.50 0.22
CA LEU A 138 5.73 6.10 -1.00
C LEU A 138 6.33 5.48 -2.27
N GLY A 139 5.44 5.02 -3.16
CA GLY A 139 5.77 4.31 -4.41
C GLY A 139 5.49 5.10 -5.67
#